data_AF-A0A356MLQ3-F1
#
_entry.id   AF-A0A356MLQ3-F1
#
_cell.length_a   1.000
_cell.length_b   1.000
_cell.length_c   1.000
_cell.angle_alpha   90.00
_cell.angle_beta   90.00
_cell.angle_gamma   90.00
#
_symmetry.space_group_name_H-M   'P 1'
#
loop_
_entity.id
_entity.type
_entity.pdbx_description
1 polymer ?
#
loop_
_entity_poly.entity_id
_entity_poly.type
_entity_poly.pdbx_seq_one_letter_code
_entity_poly.pdbx_strand_id
1 'polypeptide(L)'
;VTHPFTGVNYIEMYKKISECDCEIILSNDPTEILKYTKKVINADIHSRFRTKKLLLANGAEKVISLHEILNKSVDGSGYHEDYGVLGSNLSTDEKVKLFPRDTKTFVNNLQKELYNRLGVKLECMVYGDGAFKDPVGGIWELADPVVSPAYTDGLLGTPNEIKLKYLADNKIANLTGEKAVEAMKKLINEKESNLVNKAESLGTTPRRITDLVGSLCDLTSGSGDKGTPIVLVTGYFDNYATE
;
A
#
# COMPACT_ATOMS: atom_id res chain seq x y z
N VAL A 1 -24.47 -10.94 -13.84
CA VAL A 1 -23.31 -11.40 -14.63
C VAL A 1 -22.34 -12.02 -13.66
N THR A 2 -21.86 -13.22 -13.97
CA THR A 2 -20.91 -13.93 -13.12
C THR A 2 -19.50 -13.41 -13.37
N HIS A 3 -18.72 -13.19 -12.31
CA HIS A 3 -17.34 -12.76 -12.44
C HIS A 3 -16.49 -13.88 -13.08
N PRO A 4 -15.68 -13.58 -14.11
CA PRO A 4 -15.01 -14.62 -14.92
C PRO A 4 -13.96 -15.42 -14.14
N PHE A 5 -13.33 -14.82 -13.12
CA PHE A 5 -12.29 -15.50 -12.33
C PHE A 5 -12.83 -16.22 -11.09
N THR A 6 -13.88 -15.69 -10.46
CA THR A 6 -14.37 -16.22 -9.18
C THR A 6 -15.63 -17.08 -9.34
N GLY A 7 -16.34 -16.99 -10.47
CA GLY A 7 -17.61 -17.69 -10.66
C GLY A 7 -18.76 -17.14 -9.81
N VAL A 8 -18.56 -16.01 -9.12
CA VAL A 8 -19.56 -15.40 -8.22
C VAL A 8 -20.38 -14.35 -8.95
N ASN A 9 -21.70 -14.37 -8.76
CA ASN A 9 -22.59 -13.29 -9.15
C ASN A 9 -22.72 -12.28 -8.00
N TYR A 10 -21.83 -11.29 -7.97
CA TYR A 10 -21.75 -10.31 -6.87
C TYR A 10 -23.06 -9.52 -6.67
N ILE A 11 -23.80 -9.22 -7.74
CA ILE A 11 -25.10 -8.53 -7.64
C ILE A 11 -26.07 -9.37 -6.80
N GLU A 12 -26.17 -10.67 -7.08
CA GLU A 12 -27.04 -11.57 -6.33
C GLU A 12 -26.53 -11.79 -4.89
N MET A 13 -25.21 -11.89 -4.73
CA MET A 13 -24.58 -12.01 -3.42
C MET A 13 -24.93 -10.81 -2.52
N TYR A 14 -24.77 -9.58 -2.99
CA TYR A 14 -25.14 -8.38 -2.24
C TYR A 14 -26.63 -8.31 -1.92
N LYS A 15 -27.50 -8.74 -2.85
CA LYS A 15 -28.94 -8.81 -2.60
C LYS A 15 -29.28 -9.74 -1.44
N LYS A 16 -28.65 -10.92 -1.39
CA LYS A 16 -28.81 -11.89 -0.30
C LYS A 16 -28.33 -11.35 1.05
N ILE A 17 -27.19 -10.64 1.07
CA ILE A 17 -26.61 -10.07 2.30
C ILE A 17 -27.47 -8.95 2.89
N SER A 18 -28.17 -8.16 2.07
CA SER A 18 -28.88 -6.99 2.59
C SER A 18 -30.05 -7.34 3.53
N GLU A 19 -30.56 -8.57 3.47
CA GLU A 19 -31.75 -9.05 4.19
C GLU A 19 -33.01 -8.18 4.04
N CYS A 20 -33.01 -7.21 3.12
CA CYS A 20 -34.08 -6.26 2.86
C CYS A 20 -34.28 -6.02 1.36
N ASP A 21 -35.33 -5.28 1.01
CA ASP A 21 -35.56 -4.90 -0.39
C ASP A 21 -34.49 -3.88 -0.80
N CYS A 22 -33.52 -4.33 -1.60
CA CYS A 22 -32.38 -3.53 -2.02
C CYS A 22 -32.33 -3.35 -3.53
N GLU A 23 -32.12 -2.09 -3.92
CA GLU A 23 -31.89 -1.70 -5.31
C GLU A 23 -30.38 -1.57 -5.56
N ILE A 24 -29.91 -2.15 -6.67
CA ILE A 24 -28.51 -2.06 -7.09
C ILE A 24 -28.44 -1.13 -8.30
N ILE A 25 -27.76 0.01 -8.11
CA ILE A 25 -27.55 1.03 -9.13
C ILE A 25 -26.11 0.93 -9.62
N LEU A 26 -25.92 0.74 -10.92
CA LEU A 26 -24.60 0.72 -11.56
C LEU A 26 -24.33 2.09 -12.19
N SER A 27 -23.33 2.82 -11.67
CA SER A 27 -22.94 4.14 -12.16
C SER A 27 -21.43 4.34 -12.03
N ASN A 28 -20.85 5.09 -12.97
CA ASN A 28 -19.47 5.58 -12.88
C ASN A 28 -19.38 6.92 -12.13
N ASP A 29 -20.51 7.56 -11.85
CA ASP A 29 -20.61 8.79 -11.07
C ASP A 29 -21.21 8.48 -9.68
N PRO A 30 -20.45 8.65 -8.59
CA PRO A 30 -20.96 8.39 -7.25
C PRO A 30 -22.09 9.35 -6.85
N THR A 31 -22.25 10.51 -7.50
CA THR A 31 -23.33 11.46 -7.17
C THR A 31 -24.71 10.98 -7.61
N GLU A 32 -24.79 9.96 -8.48
CA GLU A 32 -26.04 9.35 -8.93
C GLU A 32 -26.90 8.86 -7.75
N ILE A 33 -26.26 8.40 -6.66
CA ILE A 33 -26.95 7.95 -5.44
C ILE A 33 -27.82 9.05 -4.80
N LEU A 34 -27.51 10.33 -5.07
CA LEU A 34 -28.20 11.48 -4.48
C LEU A 34 -29.61 11.73 -5.02
N LYS A 35 -29.99 11.01 -6.09
CA LYS A 35 -31.37 10.92 -6.59
C LYS A 35 -32.24 10.04 -5.69
N TYR A 36 -31.64 9.15 -4.91
CA TYR A 36 -32.33 8.14 -4.09
C TYR A 36 -32.24 8.43 -2.59
N THR A 37 -31.13 9.02 -2.13
CA THR A 37 -30.93 9.36 -0.71
C THR A 37 -30.04 10.57 -0.51
N LYS A 38 -30.23 11.28 0.60
CA LYS A 38 -29.31 12.36 1.05
C LYS A 38 -28.32 11.91 2.13
N LYS A 39 -28.44 10.68 2.62
CA LYS A 39 -27.58 10.09 3.64
C LYS A 39 -26.87 8.89 3.04
N VAL A 40 -25.53 8.95 2.97
CA VAL A 40 -24.72 7.99 2.22
C VAL A 40 -23.64 7.39 3.11
N ILE A 41 -23.41 6.09 2.99
CA ILE A 41 -22.19 5.44 3.46
C ILE A 41 -21.31 5.22 2.22
N ASN A 42 -20.08 5.75 2.21
CA ASN A 42 -19.15 5.52 1.10
C ASN A 42 -18.08 4.48 1.49
N ALA A 43 -18.03 3.41 0.70
CA ALA A 43 -17.25 2.20 0.95
C ALA A 43 -16.00 2.06 0.06
N ASP A 44 -15.69 3.07 -0.73
CA ASP A 44 -14.46 3.10 -1.51
C ASP A 44 -13.23 3.25 -0.60
N ILE A 45 -12.11 2.61 -0.96
CA ILE A 45 -10.90 2.61 -0.13
C ILE A 45 -10.08 3.87 -0.41
N HIS A 46 -9.39 3.93 -1.55
CA HIS A 46 -8.39 4.98 -1.83
C HIS A 46 -9.00 6.32 -2.19
N SER A 47 -10.17 6.33 -2.83
CA SER A 47 -10.85 7.56 -3.23
C SER A 47 -11.78 8.15 -2.15
N ARG A 48 -11.87 7.54 -0.97
CA ARG A 48 -12.89 7.82 0.05
C ARG A 48 -13.10 9.30 0.37
N PHE A 49 -12.01 10.03 0.54
CA PHE A 49 -12.07 11.46 0.86
C PHE A 49 -12.56 12.29 -0.33
N ARG A 50 -12.14 11.94 -1.54
CA ARG A 50 -12.61 12.58 -2.78
C ARG A 50 -14.10 12.32 -2.98
N THR A 51 -14.53 11.07 -2.85
CA THR A 51 -15.93 10.65 -2.99
C THR A 51 -16.81 11.34 -1.94
N LYS A 52 -16.40 11.34 -0.67
CA LYS A 52 -17.11 12.03 0.41
C LYS A 52 -17.25 13.54 0.14
N LYS A 53 -16.16 14.21 -0.26
CA LYS A 53 -16.19 15.63 -0.61
C LYS A 53 -17.13 15.92 -1.78
N LEU A 54 -17.09 15.08 -2.81
CA LEU A 54 -17.94 15.22 -3.99
C LEU A 54 -19.43 15.06 -3.65
N LEU A 55 -19.78 14.07 -2.83
CA LEU A 55 -21.16 13.84 -2.38
C LEU A 55 -21.70 15.02 -1.56
N LEU A 56 -20.93 15.49 -0.58
CA LEU A 56 -21.31 16.65 0.25
C LEU A 56 -21.49 17.92 -0.60
N ALA A 57 -20.60 18.16 -1.56
CA ALA A 57 -20.68 19.32 -2.45
C ALA A 57 -21.91 19.29 -3.39
N ASN A 58 -22.46 18.10 -3.67
CA ASN A 58 -23.64 17.91 -4.52
C ASN A 58 -24.93 17.70 -3.72
N GLY A 59 -24.93 18.07 -2.44
CA GLY A 59 -26.15 18.14 -1.63
C GLY A 59 -26.48 16.87 -0.83
N ALA A 60 -25.50 16.01 -0.53
CA ALA A 60 -25.65 15.03 0.54
C ALA A 60 -25.75 15.73 1.90
N GLU A 61 -26.73 15.36 2.72
CA GLU A 61 -26.89 15.86 4.09
C GLU A 61 -25.89 15.21 5.05
N LYS A 62 -25.59 13.93 4.85
CA LYS A 62 -24.66 13.19 5.70
C LYS A 62 -23.92 12.15 4.88
N VAL A 63 -22.60 12.11 5.04
CA VAL A 63 -21.75 11.08 4.43
C VAL A 63 -20.84 10.48 5.50
N ILE A 64 -20.90 9.17 5.68
CA ILE A 64 -20.04 8.41 6.59
C ILE A 64 -19.15 7.49 5.75
N SER A 65 -17.84 7.61 5.88
CA SER A 65 -16.89 6.69 5.26
C SER A 65 -16.63 5.49 6.18
N LEU A 66 -16.25 4.34 5.61
CA LEU A 66 -15.94 3.15 6.41
C LEU A 66 -14.86 3.38 7.48
N HIS A 67 -13.89 4.25 7.23
CA HIS A 67 -12.86 4.58 8.22
C HIS A 67 -13.39 5.33 9.46
N GLU A 68 -14.62 5.85 9.41
CA GLU A 68 -15.27 6.53 10.53
C GLU A 68 -16.18 5.58 11.34
N ILE A 69 -16.44 4.37 10.83
CA ILE A 69 -17.23 3.35 11.51
C ILE A 69 -16.28 2.53 12.38
N LEU A 70 -16.59 2.38 13.68
CA LEU A 70 -15.70 1.75 14.67
C LEU A 70 -14.30 2.40 14.69
N ASN A 71 -14.23 3.74 14.63
CA ASN A 71 -13.01 4.50 14.91
C ASN A 71 -12.75 4.71 16.42
N LYS A 72 -13.67 4.23 17.24
CA LYS A 72 -13.59 4.12 18.69
C LYS A 72 -14.39 2.90 19.13
N SER A 73 -14.08 2.38 20.31
CA SER A 73 -14.82 1.25 20.87
C SER A 73 -16.29 1.61 21.10
N VAL A 74 -17.18 0.70 20.72
CA VAL A 74 -18.63 0.76 21.00
C VAL A 74 -18.96 -0.46 21.83
N ASP A 75 -19.48 -0.26 23.04
CA ASP A 75 -19.83 -1.36 23.96
C ASP A 75 -18.69 -2.38 24.21
N GLY A 76 -17.44 -1.89 24.22
CA GLY A 76 -16.25 -2.73 24.42
C GLY A 76 -15.76 -3.44 23.14
N SER A 77 -16.30 -3.11 21.97
CA SER A 77 -15.84 -3.65 20.69
C SER A 77 -14.37 -3.32 20.40
N GLY A 78 -13.76 -4.13 19.54
CA GLY A 78 -12.57 -3.72 18.80
C GLY A 78 -12.84 -2.48 17.94
N TYR A 79 -11.79 -1.71 17.66
CA TYR A 79 -11.84 -0.51 16.84
C TYR A 79 -10.47 -0.21 16.23
N HIS A 80 -10.43 0.59 15.16
CA HIS A 80 -9.20 1.16 14.62
C HIS A 80 -9.36 2.68 14.47
N GLU A 81 -8.51 3.46 15.13
CA GLU A 81 -8.63 4.92 15.18
C GLU A 81 -8.56 5.61 13.81
N ASP A 82 -7.60 5.20 12.96
CA ASP A 82 -7.44 5.81 11.63
C ASP A 82 -8.29 5.17 10.52
N TYR A 83 -8.54 3.87 10.61
CA TYR A 83 -9.13 3.08 9.53
C TYR A 83 -10.49 2.49 9.85
N GLY A 84 -11.04 2.63 11.06
CA GLY A 84 -12.36 2.11 11.40
C GLY A 84 -12.53 0.64 11.02
N VAL A 85 -13.50 0.35 10.14
CA VAL A 85 -13.70 -0.98 9.53
C VAL A 85 -13.03 -1.15 8.15
N LEU A 86 -12.36 -0.13 7.63
CA LEU A 86 -11.61 -0.19 6.37
C LEU A 86 -10.40 -1.13 6.50
N GLY A 87 -10.14 -1.96 5.48
CA GLY A 87 -9.08 -2.98 5.53
C GLY A 87 -9.41 -4.16 6.44
N SER A 88 -10.67 -4.29 6.88
CA SER A 88 -11.09 -5.47 7.64
C SER A 88 -11.32 -6.65 6.72
N ASN A 89 -10.93 -7.84 7.17
CA ASN A 89 -11.21 -9.09 6.49
C ASN A 89 -12.36 -9.83 7.17
N LEU A 90 -13.14 -10.56 6.38
CA LEU A 90 -14.19 -11.45 6.92
C LEU A 90 -13.50 -12.60 7.66
N SER A 91 -13.78 -12.74 8.96
CA SER A 91 -13.21 -13.82 9.79
C SER A 91 -14.18 -14.98 9.94
N THR A 92 -15.45 -14.66 10.18
CA THR A 92 -16.60 -15.58 10.14
C THR A 92 -17.79 -14.79 9.61
N ASP A 93 -18.91 -15.46 9.32
CA ASP A 93 -20.13 -14.78 8.84
C ASP A 93 -20.62 -13.65 9.75
N GLU A 94 -20.26 -13.70 11.04
CA GLU A 94 -20.66 -12.73 12.07
C GLU A 94 -19.50 -11.87 12.61
N LYS A 95 -18.26 -12.08 12.15
CA LYS A 95 -17.09 -11.38 12.69
C LYS A 95 -16.15 -10.91 11.59
N VAL A 96 -15.66 -9.69 11.78
CA VAL A 96 -14.59 -9.11 10.97
C VAL A 96 -13.30 -9.03 11.78
N LYS A 97 -12.18 -9.32 11.12
CA LYS A 97 -10.84 -9.05 11.63
C LYS A 97 -10.45 -7.65 11.19
N LEU A 98 -10.39 -6.71 12.14
CA LEU A 98 -10.02 -5.32 11.86
C LEU A 98 -8.58 -5.23 11.35
N PHE A 99 -8.31 -4.14 10.62
CA PHE A 99 -6.96 -3.81 10.18
C PHE A 99 -5.98 -3.73 11.37
N PRO A 100 -4.69 -4.07 11.20
CA PRO A 100 -3.74 -4.10 12.31
C PRO A 100 -3.56 -2.73 12.99
N ARG A 101 -3.69 -2.72 14.32
CA ARG A 101 -3.45 -1.55 15.19
C ARG A 101 -2.16 -1.69 16.00
N ASP A 102 -1.70 -0.58 16.59
CA ASP A 102 -0.50 -0.53 17.44
C ASP A 102 0.78 -1.07 16.75
N THR A 103 0.77 -1.06 15.41
CA THR A 103 1.80 -1.67 14.56
C THR A 103 3.14 -0.95 14.67
N LYS A 104 3.16 0.36 14.94
CA LYS A 104 4.40 1.12 15.16
C LYS A 104 5.13 0.66 16.42
N THR A 105 4.41 0.43 17.52
CA THR A 105 4.98 -0.15 18.75
C THR A 105 5.53 -1.55 18.48
N PHE A 106 4.79 -2.37 17.73
CA PHE A 106 5.21 -3.71 17.35
C PHE A 106 6.55 -3.71 16.57
N VAL A 107 6.66 -2.95 15.47
CA VAL A 107 7.88 -2.97 14.64
C VAL A 107 9.11 -2.43 15.38
N ASN A 108 8.93 -1.43 16.25
CA ASN A 108 10.01 -0.89 17.07
C ASN A 108 10.51 -1.91 18.10
N ASN A 109 9.58 -2.62 18.75
CA ASN A 109 9.93 -3.69 19.69
C ASN A 109 10.59 -4.88 18.99
N LEU A 110 10.10 -5.24 17.80
CA LEU A 110 10.68 -6.29 16.99
C LEU A 110 12.12 -5.97 16.58
N GLN A 111 12.39 -4.76 16.07
CA GLN A 111 13.74 -4.33 15.74
C GLN A 111 14.67 -4.38 16.95
N LYS A 112 14.20 -3.89 18.11
CA LYS A 112 14.98 -3.93 19.35
C LYS A 112 15.32 -5.36 19.77
N GLU A 113 14.35 -6.27 19.69
CA GLU A 113 14.55 -7.66 20.08
C GLU A 113 15.49 -8.39 19.12
N LEU A 114 15.36 -8.16 17.82
CA LEU A 114 16.27 -8.71 16.81
C LEU A 114 17.69 -8.19 17.03
N TYR A 115 17.86 -6.91 17.32
CA TYR A 115 19.16 -6.33 17.64
C TYR A 115 19.77 -6.96 18.91
N ASN A 116 19.00 -7.13 19.98
CA ASN A 116 19.48 -7.75 21.21
C ASN A 116 19.95 -9.20 21.01
N ARG A 117 19.26 -9.95 20.15
CA ARG A 117 19.57 -11.37 19.89
C ARG A 117 20.70 -11.57 18.90
N LEU A 118 20.78 -10.73 17.88
CA LEU A 118 21.64 -10.94 16.71
C LEU A 118 22.79 -9.94 16.61
N GLY A 119 22.72 -8.83 17.33
CA GLY A 119 23.66 -7.71 17.20
C GLY A 119 23.53 -6.92 15.89
N VAL A 120 22.54 -7.24 15.05
CA VAL A 120 22.32 -6.61 13.74
C VAL A 120 21.06 -5.75 13.79
N LYS A 121 21.18 -4.50 13.36
CA LYS A 121 20.03 -3.59 13.27
C LYS A 121 19.26 -3.87 11.98
N LEU A 122 18.16 -4.60 12.09
CA LEU A 122 17.25 -4.89 10.98
C LEU A 122 16.12 -3.87 10.93
N GLU A 123 15.80 -3.38 9.74
CA GLU A 123 14.59 -2.59 9.54
C GLU A 123 13.37 -3.52 9.45
N CYS A 124 12.29 -3.14 10.14
CA CYS A 124 11.10 -3.97 10.31
C CYS A 124 9.87 -3.24 9.75
N MET A 125 8.95 -4.00 9.15
CA MET A 125 7.73 -3.45 8.56
C MET A 125 6.58 -4.45 8.72
N VAL A 126 5.40 -3.95 9.06
CA VAL A 126 4.14 -4.64 8.80
C VAL A 126 3.69 -4.21 7.41
N TYR A 127 3.43 -5.16 6.54
CA TYR A 127 2.95 -4.92 5.19
C TYR A 127 1.53 -5.47 5.05
N GLY A 128 0.71 -4.78 4.27
CA GLY A 128 -0.60 -5.24 3.83
C GLY A 128 -0.53 -5.78 2.40
N ASP A 129 -1.70 -5.98 1.80
CA ASP A 129 -1.80 -6.35 0.40
C ASP A 129 -1.09 -5.29 -0.47
N GLY A 130 -0.38 -5.77 -1.50
CA GLY A 130 0.51 -4.96 -2.31
C GLY A 130 -0.20 -3.82 -3.05
N ALA A 131 0.57 -3.03 -3.79
CA ALA A 131 0.05 -1.99 -4.67
C ALA A 131 0.44 -2.26 -6.12
N PHE A 132 -0.14 -3.32 -6.71
CA PHE A 132 0.17 -3.70 -8.09
C PHE A 132 -1.08 -3.96 -8.91
N LYS A 133 -0.92 -3.89 -10.24
CA LYS A 133 -1.95 -4.28 -11.18
C LYS A 133 -1.55 -5.61 -11.79
N ASP A 134 -2.38 -6.63 -11.61
CA ASP A 134 -2.21 -7.89 -12.32
C ASP A 134 -2.27 -7.63 -13.83
N PRO A 135 -1.21 -7.95 -14.60
CA PRO A 135 -1.17 -7.65 -16.02
C PRO A 135 -2.15 -8.50 -16.85
N VAL A 136 -2.56 -9.66 -16.36
CA VAL A 136 -3.44 -10.58 -17.13
C VAL A 136 -4.91 -10.25 -16.90
N GLY A 137 -5.34 -10.17 -15.64
CA GLY A 137 -6.71 -9.84 -15.24
C GLY A 137 -7.00 -8.34 -15.25
N GLY A 138 -5.97 -7.49 -15.22
CA GLY A 138 -6.11 -6.04 -15.17
C GLY A 138 -6.66 -5.52 -13.84
N ILE A 139 -6.68 -6.36 -12.82
CA ILE A 139 -7.21 -6.07 -11.49
C ILE A 139 -6.11 -5.39 -10.67
N TRP A 140 -6.48 -4.34 -9.94
CA TRP A 140 -5.59 -3.74 -8.95
C TRP A 140 -5.68 -4.56 -7.67
N GLU A 141 -4.59 -5.21 -7.31
CA GLU A 141 -4.37 -5.71 -5.96
C GLU A 141 -3.92 -4.50 -5.14
N LEU A 142 -4.91 -3.90 -4.48
CA LEU A 142 -4.78 -2.71 -3.64
C LEU A 142 -5.96 -2.67 -2.63
N ALA A 143 -6.20 -3.81 -1.99
CA ALA A 143 -7.35 -4.04 -1.11
C ALA A 143 -7.21 -3.31 0.24
N ASP A 144 -5.98 -3.17 0.73
CA ASP A 144 -5.71 -2.48 1.99
C ASP A 144 -5.69 -0.95 1.85
N PRO A 145 -5.99 -0.22 2.94
CA PRO A 145 -5.99 1.24 2.92
C PRO A 145 -4.60 1.86 2.73
N VAL A 146 -3.55 1.10 3.04
CA VAL A 146 -2.13 1.45 2.88
C VAL A 146 -1.30 0.17 2.67
N VAL A 147 -0.19 0.26 1.92
CA VAL A 147 0.74 -0.86 1.71
C VAL A 147 1.45 -1.25 3.02
N SER A 148 1.73 -0.28 3.89
CA SER A 148 2.36 -0.56 5.18
C SER A 148 1.74 0.30 6.28
N PRO A 149 1.04 -0.31 7.26
CA PRO A 149 0.54 0.42 8.42
C PRO A 149 1.65 0.91 9.36
N ALA A 150 2.80 0.22 9.43
CA ALA A 150 3.95 0.70 10.19
C ALA A 150 5.27 0.07 9.76
N TYR A 151 6.32 0.83 9.97
CA TYR A 151 7.70 0.49 9.65
C TYR A 151 8.66 1.24 10.57
N THR A 152 9.89 0.74 10.69
CA THR A 152 11.00 1.42 11.38
C THR A 152 11.57 2.56 10.55
N ASP A 153 12.22 3.52 11.21
CA ASP A 153 12.55 4.81 10.61
C ASP A 153 13.59 4.71 9.47
N GLY A 154 14.36 3.62 9.39
CA GLY A 154 15.28 3.40 8.26
C GLY A 154 14.58 3.13 6.93
N LEU A 155 13.27 2.88 6.94
CA LEU A 155 12.44 2.73 5.73
C LEU A 155 11.75 4.04 5.29
N LEU A 156 12.03 5.16 5.97
CA LEU A 156 11.51 6.47 5.56
C LEU A 156 12.16 6.94 4.25
N GLY A 157 11.33 7.55 3.40
CA GLY A 157 11.78 8.21 2.17
C GLY A 157 11.58 7.37 0.91
N THR A 158 12.32 7.74 -0.13
CA THR A 158 12.27 7.13 -1.46
C THR A 158 13.66 6.65 -1.84
N PRO A 159 13.80 5.60 -2.68
CA PRO A 159 15.10 5.25 -3.21
C PRO A 159 15.76 6.44 -3.90
N ASN A 160 17.04 6.68 -3.58
CA ASN A 160 17.86 7.68 -4.27
C ASN A 160 18.65 6.99 -5.39
N GLU A 161 17.93 6.54 -6.41
CA GLU A 161 18.47 5.79 -7.55
C GLU A 161 19.06 6.73 -8.60
N ILE A 162 20.26 6.40 -9.09
CA ILE A 162 20.84 7.04 -10.26
C ILE A 162 20.62 6.12 -11.46
N LYS A 163 20.31 6.71 -12.62
CA LYS A 163 20.33 5.97 -13.88
C LYS A 163 21.76 5.60 -14.26
N LEU A 164 22.19 4.42 -13.81
CA LEU A 164 23.54 3.93 -14.07
C LEU A 164 23.86 3.92 -15.57
N LYS A 165 22.92 3.49 -16.40
CA LYS A 165 23.05 3.49 -17.86
C LYS A 165 23.21 4.91 -18.43
N TYR A 166 22.47 5.89 -17.92
CA TYR A 166 22.61 7.28 -18.37
C TYR A 166 24.00 7.84 -18.05
N LEU A 167 24.52 7.57 -16.84
CA LEU A 167 25.87 7.97 -16.47
C LEU A 167 26.92 7.24 -17.31
N ALA A 168 26.73 5.93 -17.54
CA ALA A 168 27.59 5.12 -18.40
C ALA A 168 27.70 5.73 -19.81
N ASP A 169 26.54 6.00 -20.43
CA ASP A 169 26.46 6.46 -21.82
C ASP A 169 26.91 7.93 -21.99
N ASN A 170 26.77 8.79 -20.97
CA ASN A 170 27.02 10.24 -21.11
C ASN A 170 28.25 10.77 -20.38
N LYS A 171 28.67 10.15 -19.26
CA LYS A 171 29.79 10.67 -18.43
C LYS A 171 31.04 9.82 -18.48
N ILE A 172 30.92 8.52 -18.78
CA ILE A 172 32.05 7.58 -18.76
C ILE A 172 32.16 6.70 -20.02
N ALA A 173 31.49 7.09 -21.12
CA ALA A 173 31.46 6.31 -22.37
C ALA A 173 32.85 6.01 -22.96
N ASN A 174 33.85 6.86 -22.66
CA ASN A 174 35.23 6.70 -23.13
C ASN A 174 36.11 5.88 -22.17
N LEU A 175 35.58 5.44 -21.03
CA LEU A 175 36.31 4.65 -20.03
C LEU A 175 35.94 3.17 -20.15
N THR A 176 36.92 2.30 -19.91
CA THR A 176 36.73 0.83 -19.93
C THR A 176 37.50 0.18 -18.78
N GLY A 177 37.13 -1.06 -18.44
CA GLY A 177 37.79 -1.82 -17.37
C GLY A 177 37.70 -1.12 -16.01
N GLU A 178 38.77 -1.24 -15.22
CA GLU A 178 38.84 -0.69 -13.86
C GLU A 178 38.58 0.82 -13.78
N LYS A 179 39.03 1.59 -14.79
CA LYS A 179 38.82 3.04 -14.83
C LYS A 179 37.35 3.43 -14.94
N ALA A 180 36.55 2.64 -15.66
CA ALA A 180 35.11 2.85 -15.73
C ALA A 180 34.42 2.54 -14.40
N VAL A 181 34.86 1.47 -13.72
CA VAL A 181 34.35 1.08 -12.40
C VAL A 181 34.64 2.17 -11.37
N GLU A 182 35.88 2.64 -11.28
CA GLU A 182 36.26 3.72 -10.34
C GLU A 182 35.47 5.01 -10.59
N ALA A 183 35.35 5.42 -11.86
CA ALA A 183 34.58 6.61 -12.22
C ALA A 183 33.09 6.45 -11.87
N MET A 184 32.55 5.24 -12.02
CA MET A 184 31.17 4.94 -11.64
C MET A 184 30.96 5.00 -10.13
N LYS A 185 31.86 4.38 -9.34
CA LYS A 185 31.81 4.43 -7.87
C LYS A 185 31.90 5.87 -7.37
N LYS A 186 32.78 6.68 -7.98
CA LYS A 186 32.91 8.11 -7.66
C LYS A 186 31.60 8.87 -7.91
N LEU A 187 30.97 8.70 -9.08
CA LEU A 187 29.70 9.34 -9.40
C LEU A 187 28.56 8.93 -8.44
N ILE A 188 28.55 7.67 -8.00
CA ILE A 188 27.56 7.19 -7.03
C ILE A 188 27.78 7.81 -5.65
N ASN A 189 29.03 7.97 -5.22
CA ASN A 189 29.38 8.55 -3.92
C ASN A 189 29.21 10.08 -3.88
N GLU A 190 29.45 10.76 -4.99
CA GLU A 190 29.29 12.22 -5.12
C GLU A 190 27.84 12.65 -5.37
N LYS A 191 26.89 11.70 -5.44
CA LYS A 191 25.50 11.99 -5.73
C LYS A 191 24.87 12.83 -4.62
N GLU A 192 24.08 13.81 -5.02
CA GLU A 192 23.28 14.57 -4.07
C GLU A 192 22.17 13.70 -3.45
N SER A 193 21.79 14.03 -2.22
CA SER A 193 20.73 13.36 -1.47
C SER A 193 19.33 13.54 -2.10
N ASN A 194 19.17 14.52 -2.99
CA ASN A 194 17.95 14.77 -3.74
C ASN A 194 18.24 14.98 -5.23
N LEU A 195 17.82 14.05 -6.08
CA LEU A 195 18.00 14.11 -7.53
C LEU A 195 16.77 14.63 -8.27
N VAL A 196 15.68 15.00 -7.59
CA VAL A 196 14.42 15.44 -8.21
C VAL A 196 14.68 16.58 -9.21
N ASN A 197 14.14 16.44 -10.43
CA ASN A 197 14.28 17.35 -11.57
C ASN A 197 15.68 17.44 -12.22
N LYS A 198 16.58 16.48 -11.96
CA LYS A 198 17.85 16.38 -12.71
C LYS A 198 17.69 15.50 -13.94
N ALA A 199 18.48 15.75 -14.98
CA ALA A 199 18.58 14.87 -16.16
C ALA A 199 18.85 13.41 -15.77
N GLU A 200 19.61 13.22 -14.68
CA GLU A 200 19.97 11.94 -14.10
C GLU A 200 18.79 11.21 -13.43
N SER A 201 17.69 11.91 -13.11
CA SER A 201 16.46 11.37 -12.50
C SER A 201 15.22 11.42 -13.41
N LEU A 202 15.36 11.88 -14.67
CA LEU A 202 14.22 12.16 -15.55
C LEU A 202 13.45 10.87 -15.90
N GLY A 203 12.21 10.72 -15.45
CA GLY A 203 11.38 9.52 -15.70
C GLY A 203 11.38 8.48 -14.57
N THR A 204 11.96 8.76 -13.40
CA THR A 204 11.71 7.98 -12.20
C THR A 204 10.51 8.58 -11.45
N THR A 205 9.48 7.77 -11.19
CA THR A 205 8.41 8.18 -10.26
C THR A 205 8.95 7.97 -8.84
N PRO A 206 9.00 9.00 -7.98
CA PRO A 206 9.44 8.82 -6.60
C PRO A 206 8.44 7.92 -5.88
N ARG A 207 8.85 6.68 -5.61
CA ARG A 207 8.07 5.69 -4.87
C ARG A 207 8.64 5.55 -3.47
N ARG A 208 7.78 5.44 -2.46
CA ARG A 208 8.24 5.23 -1.08
C ARG A 208 8.88 3.86 -0.97
N ILE A 209 9.94 3.74 -0.18
CA ILE A 209 10.61 2.46 0.08
C ILE A 209 9.59 1.43 0.59
N THR A 210 8.70 1.85 1.48
CA THR A 210 7.64 1.00 2.07
C THR A 210 6.67 0.46 1.03
N ASP A 211 6.32 1.26 0.01
CA ASP A 211 5.39 0.83 -1.03
C ASP A 211 6.06 -0.20 -1.96
N LEU A 212 7.35 -0.01 -2.25
CA LEU A 212 8.15 -0.93 -3.06
C LEU A 212 8.42 -2.25 -2.34
N VAL A 213 9.00 -2.18 -1.13
CA VAL A 213 9.35 -3.36 -0.34
C VAL A 213 8.09 -4.09 0.12
N GLY A 214 7.03 -3.37 0.50
CA GLY A 214 5.77 -3.99 0.91
C GLY A 214 5.11 -4.75 -0.23
N SER A 215 5.07 -4.16 -1.43
CA SER A 215 4.55 -4.87 -2.61
C SER A 215 5.43 -6.07 -3.00
N LEU A 216 6.76 -5.99 -2.83
CA LEU A 216 7.65 -7.13 -3.03
C LEU A 216 7.36 -8.26 -2.04
N CYS A 217 7.16 -7.93 -0.77
CA CYS A 217 6.81 -8.89 0.27
C CYS A 217 5.47 -9.56 -0.03
N ASP A 218 4.45 -8.79 -0.41
CA ASP A 218 3.13 -9.31 -0.78
C ASP A 218 3.20 -10.27 -1.98
N LEU A 219 3.88 -9.88 -3.06
CA LEU A 219 4.10 -10.76 -4.21
C LEU A 219 4.82 -12.07 -3.84
N THR A 220 5.66 -12.03 -2.81
CA THR A 220 6.40 -13.21 -2.32
C THR A 220 5.49 -14.11 -1.47
N SER A 221 4.67 -13.54 -0.59
CA SER A 221 3.78 -14.31 0.29
C SER A 221 2.53 -14.82 -0.43
N GLY A 222 2.03 -14.07 -1.41
CA GLY A 222 0.75 -14.26 -2.06
C GLY A 222 -0.45 -13.95 -1.16
N SER A 223 -1.64 -13.93 -1.76
CA SER A 223 -2.91 -13.59 -1.11
C SER A 223 -3.56 -14.73 -0.31
N GLY A 224 -2.94 -15.90 -0.28
CA GLY A 224 -3.48 -17.07 0.40
C GLY A 224 -3.17 -17.07 1.90
N ASP A 225 -4.14 -17.45 2.73
CA ASP A 225 -4.02 -17.62 4.19
C ASP A 225 -3.10 -18.80 4.55
N LYS A 226 -1.83 -18.73 4.16
CA LYS A 226 -0.78 -19.72 4.47
C LYS A 226 -0.22 -19.51 5.89
N GLY A 227 -0.93 -18.78 6.75
CA GLY A 227 -0.50 -18.34 8.08
C GLY A 227 -0.08 -16.87 8.11
N THR A 228 0.89 -16.53 8.96
CA THR A 228 1.50 -15.18 9.01
C THR A 228 2.85 -15.21 8.29
N PRO A 229 2.90 -14.89 6.98
CA PRO A 229 4.14 -14.93 6.23
C PRO A 229 5.14 -13.90 6.77
N ILE A 230 6.38 -14.33 6.95
CA ILE A 230 7.51 -13.45 7.30
C ILE A 230 8.47 -13.47 6.11
N VAL A 231 8.71 -12.31 5.52
CA VAL A 231 9.63 -12.15 4.40
C VAL A 231 10.90 -11.45 4.89
N LEU A 232 12.05 -12.09 4.72
CA LEU A 232 13.36 -11.47 4.93
C LEU A 232 13.86 -10.94 3.59
N VAL A 233 14.05 -9.63 3.50
CA VAL A 233 14.64 -8.98 2.33
C VAL A 233 16.09 -8.62 2.65
N THR A 234 17.02 -9.12 1.83
CA THR A 234 18.46 -8.85 1.96
C THR A 234 18.99 -8.14 0.72
N GLY A 235 19.99 -7.28 0.90
CA GLY A 235 20.68 -6.56 -0.16
C GLY A 235 19.88 -5.47 -0.86
N TYR A 236 18.71 -5.10 -0.33
CA TYR A 236 17.87 -4.07 -0.93
C TYR A 236 18.53 -2.67 -0.92
N PHE A 237 19.35 -2.40 0.10
CA PHE A 237 20.08 -1.14 0.24
C PHE A 237 21.52 -1.21 -0.25
N ASP A 238 21.94 -2.36 -0.77
CA ASP A 238 23.29 -2.52 -1.31
C ASP A 238 23.42 -1.61 -2.53
N ASN A 239 24.59 -1.00 -2.67
CA ASN A 239 24.88 -0.15 -3.81
C ASN A 239 26.20 -0.55 -4.45
N TYR A 240 26.28 -0.31 -5.76
CA TYR A 240 27.44 -0.67 -6.57
C TYR A 240 28.75 0.00 -6.14
N ALA A 241 28.69 1.06 -5.32
CA ALA A 241 29.88 1.73 -4.79
C ALA A 241 30.39 1.12 -3.49
N THR A 242 29.54 0.40 -2.75
CA THR A 242 29.87 -0.26 -1.47
C THR A 242 30.30 -1.72 -1.61
N GLU A 243 30.12 -2.32 -2.79
CA GLU A 243 30.72 -3.62 -3.20
C GLU A 243 32.02 -3.39 -3.98
#